data_AF-A0A952VFN5-F1
#
_entry.id   AF-A0A952VFN5-F1
#
_cell.length_a   1.000
_cell.length_b   1.000
_cell.length_c   1.000
_cell.angle_alpha   90.00
_cell.angle_beta   90.00
_cell.angle_gamma   90.00
#
_symmetry.space_group_name_H-M   'P 1'
#
loop_
_entity.id
_entity.type
_entity.pdbx_description
1 polymer ?
#
loop_
_entity_poly.entity_id
_entity_poly.type
_entity_poly.pdbx_seq_one_letter_code
_entity_poly.pdbx_strand_id
1 'polypeptide(L)' 'MECPKCKGTMALERFSDFFLVFYAWKCFNCGAMIDRTLSQNRRKSLAVRESETVVI' A
#
# COMPACT_ATOMS: atom_id res chain seq x y z
N MET A 1 -0.70 12.06 3.08
CA MET A 1 0.19 10.89 3.12
C MET A 1 1.18 11.01 1.96
N GLU A 2 2.46 10.69 2.17
CA GLU A 2 3.46 10.71 1.10
C GLU A 2 3.57 9.32 0.44
N CYS A 3 3.72 9.30 -0.88
CA CYS A 3 3.86 8.05 -1.61
C CYS A 3 5.20 7.38 -1.29
N PRO A 4 5.24 6.13 -0.80
CA PRO A 4 6.50 5.44 -0.51
C PRO A 4 7.33 5.14 -1.76
N LYS A 5 6.75 5.24 -2.97
CA LYS A 5 7.43 4.96 -4.23
C LYS A 5 8.09 6.20 -4.84
N CYS A 6 7.39 7.35 -4.82
CA CYS A 6 7.86 8.57 -5.49
C CYS A 6 7.91 9.81 -4.60
N LYS A 7 7.57 9.69 -3.31
CA LYS A 7 7.42 10.78 -2.33
C LYS A 7 6.41 11.86 -2.72
N GLY A 8 5.62 11.63 -3.77
CA GLY A 8 4.56 12.54 -4.20
C GLY A 8 3.35 12.52 -3.27
N THR A 9 2.50 13.54 -3.42
CA THR A 9 1.26 13.68 -2.65
C THR A 9 0.28 12.57 -2.97
N MET A 10 -0.33 12.01 -1.92
CA MET A 10 -1.44 11.07 -2.04
C MET A 10 -2.73 11.69 -1.50
N ALA A 11 -3.85 11.40 -2.17
CA ALA A 11 -5.20 11.71 -1.70
C ALA A 11 -5.95 10.43 -1.34
N LEU A 12 -6.83 10.55 -0.35
CA LEU A 12 -7.75 9.48 0.01
C LEU A 12 -8.94 9.54 -0.93
N GLU A 13 -9.11 8.51 -1.75
CA GLU A 13 -10.21 8.40 -2.70
C GLU A 13 -11.09 7.20 -2.33
N ARG A 14 -12.39 7.34 -2.62
CA ARG A 14 -13.35 6.24 -2.53
C ARG A 14 -13.37 5.51 -3.86
N PHE A 15 -13.03 4.23 -3.82
CA PHE A 15 -13.13 3.34 -4.97
C PHE A 15 -14.35 2.44 -4.82
N SER A 16 -15.02 2.19 -5.94
CA SER A 16 -16.11 1.23 -6.05
C SER A 16 -15.85 0.36 -7.25
N ASP A 17 -15.74 -0.94 -7.02
CA ASP A 17 -15.84 -1.97 -8.04
C ASP A 17 -17.26 -2.56 -8.03
N PHE A 18 -17.57 -3.51 -8.92
CA PHE A 18 -18.86 -4.19 -8.98
C PHE A 18 -19.26 -4.88 -7.67
N PHE A 19 -18.28 -5.30 -6.86
CA PHE A 19 -18.52 -6.09 -5.65
C PHE A 19 -18.24 -5.35 -4.34
N LEU A 20 -17.35 -4.35 -4.36
CA LEU A 20 -16.81 -3.75 -3.14
C LEU A 20 -16.64 -2.25 -3.28
N VAL A 21 -16.93 -1.57 -2.19
CA VAL A 21 -16.58 -0.16 -1.99
C VAL A 21 -15.53 -0.09 -0.90
N PHE A 22 -14.41 0.56 -1.19
CA PHE A 22 -13.33 0.74 -0.23
C PHE A 22 -12.66 2.11 -0.40
N TYR A 23 -11.93 2.53 0.62
CA TYR A 23 -11.18 3.78 0.60
C TYR A 23 -9.70 3.45 0.49
N ALA A 24 -9.01 4.05 -0.48
CA ALA A 24 -7.58 3.85 -0.66
C ALA A 24 -6.88 5.18 -0.93
N TRP A 25 -5.62 5.27 -0.52
CA TRP A 25 -4.77 6.39 -0.85
C TRP A 25 -4.20 6.20 -2.25
N LYS A 26 -4.44 7.14 -3.16
CA LYS A 26 -3.87 7.13 -4.51
C LYS A 26 -2.88 8.26 -4.66
N CYS A 27 -1.71 7.96 -5.20
CA CYS A 27 -0.71 8.96 -5.54
C CYS A 27 -1.05 9.63 -6.87
N PHE A 28 -1.04 10.96 -6.90
CA PHE A 28 -1.27 11.73 -8.13
C PHE A 28 -0.11 11.62 -9.12
N ASN A 29 1.13 11.44 -8.64
CA ASN A 29 2.31 11.47 -9.50
C ASN A 29 2.58 10.11 -10.17
N CYS A 30 2.52 9.01 -9.42
CA CYS A 30 2.88 7.67 -9.93
C CYS A 30 1.73 6.67 -9.96
N GLY A 31 0.53 7.06 -9.55
CA GLY A 31 -0.66 6.19 -9.54
C GLY A 31 -0.64 5.08 -8.49
N ALA A 32 0.38 5.00 -7.62
CA ALA A 32 0.44 3.98 -6.59
C ALA A 32 -0.76 4.09 -5.63
N MET A 33 -1.41 2.96 -5.38
CA MET A 33 -2.53 2.84 -4.45
C MET A 33 -2.11 2.13 -3.17
N ILE A 34 -2.60 2.61 -2.03
CA ILE A 34 -2.36 2.02 -0.70
C ILE A 34 -3.68 1.95 0.05
N ASP A 35 -4.18 0.74 0.23
CA ASP A 35 -5.28 0.41 1.14
C ASP A 35 -4.73 -0.19 2.45
N ARG A 36 -5.57 -0.24 3.50
CA ARG A 36 -5.30 -0.93 4.76
C ARG A 36 -4.82 -2.36 4.52
N THR A 37 -5.49 -3.10 3.63
CA THR A 37 -5.14 -4.49 3.30
C THR A 37 -3.75 -4.57 2.68
N LEU A 38 -3.45 -3.70 1.71
CA LEU A 38 -2.16 -3.65 1.06
C LEU A 38 -1.04 -3.29 2.06
N SER A 39 -1.29 -2.34 2.96
CA SER A 39 -0.32 -1.94 3.99
C SER A 39 -0.02 -3.09 4.96
N GLN A 40 -1.04 -3.86 5.36
CA GLN A 40 -0.88 -5.03 6.23
C GLN A 40 -0.12 -6.14 5.52
N ASN A 41 -0.43 -6.41 4.25
CA ASN A 41 0.25 -7.43 3.46
C ASN A 41 1.73 -7.09 3.25
N ARG A 42 2.07 -5.81 3.03
CA ARG A 42 3.47 -5.36 2.98
C ARG A 42 4.19 -5.59 4.29
N ARG A 43 3.59 -5.24 5.43
CA ARG A 43 4.20 -5.48 6.76
C ARG A 43 4.46 -6.96 7.00
N LYS A 44 3.49 -7.83 6.68
CA LYS A 44 3.65 -9.28 6.79
C LYS A 44 4.77 -9.79 5.89
N SER A 45 4.81 -9.37 4.63
CA SER A 45 5.85 -9.79 3.68
C SER A 45 7.25 -9.34 4.11
N LEU A 46 7.39 -8.14 4.69
CA LEU A 46 8.66 -7.67 5.23
C LEU A 46 9.11 -8.48 6.45
N ALA A 47 8.20 -8.77 7.39
CA ALA A 47 8.51 -9.59 8.56
C ALA A 47 8.97 -11.01 8.16
N VAL A 48 8.36 -11.61 7.14
CA VAL A 48 8.78 -12.92 6.60
C VAL A 48 10.21 -12.87 6.04
N ARG A 49 10.56 -11.79 5.32
CA ARG A 49 11.91 -11.64 4.74
C ARG A 49 12.98 -11.40 5.82
N GLU A 50 12.65 -10.68 6.89
CA GLU A 50 13.55 -10.50 8.03
C GLU A 50 13.85 -11.85 8.71
N SER A 51 12.84 -12.69 8.91
CA SER A 51 13.05 -14.04 9.44
C SER A 51 13.88 -14.94 8.52
N GLU A 52 13.79 -14.81 7.19
CA GLU A 52 14.64 -15.57 6.27
C GLU A 52 16.09 -15.07 6.24
N THR A 53 16.32 -13.76 6.36
CA THR A 53 17.67 -13.18 6.28
C THR A 53 18.51 -13.47 7.53
N VAL A 54 17.88 -13.75 8.67
CA VAL A 54 18.57 -14.13 9.92
C VAL A 54 18.97 -15.62 9.94
N VAL A 55 18.44 -16.43 9.03
CA VAL A 55 18.65 -17.89 8.99
C VAL A 55 19.78 -18.30 8.03
N ILE A 56 20.42 -17.35 7.34
CA ILE A 56 21.53 -17.58 6.39
C ILE A 56 22.86 -17.15 6.98
#